data_AF-A0A821NMD9-F1
#
_entry.id   AF-A0A821NMD9-F1
#
_cell.length_a   1.000
_cell.length_b   1.000
_cell.length_c   1.000
_cell.angle_alpha   90.00
_cell.angle_beta   90.00
_cell.angle_gamma   90.00
#
_symmetry.space_group_name_H-M   'P 1'
#
loop_
_entity.id
_entity.type
_entity.pdbx_description
1 polymer ?
#
loop_
_entity_poly.entity_id
_entity_poly.type
_entity_poly.pdbx_seq_one_letter_code
_entity_poly.pdbx_strand_id
1 'polypeptide(L)'
;MNGYSWFLVFLLMKIAAGADDALPACINLLVAEDDECCDSLKIFKSLDEAEKECAKDSKDMTCDNYKCILEKKGLLKGDILDEEATKVFFAAIADEYPGEKGVVKKMEETCYNGKNMDFDLLDENCPILNFYICAYVSVLLECTSWKSMPHCQKISDDAKTCKIELSKL
;
A
#
# COMPACT_ATOMS: atom_id res chain seq x y z
N MET A 1 -7.43 25.03 -53.07
CA MET A 1 -6.64 23.79 -52.90
C MET A 1 -5.89 23.91 -51.60
N ASN A 2 -6.23 23.02 -50.67
CA ASN A 2 -6.03 23.16 -49.23
C ASN A 2 -4.56 22.99 -48.83
N GLY A 3 -3.96 24.03 -48.26
CA GLY A 3 -2.69 23.96 -47.55
C GLY A 3 -2.95 23.46 -46.13
N TYR A 4 -2.80 22.15 -45.90
CA TYR A 4 -2.88 21.60 -44.57
C TYR A 4 -1.58 21.88 -43.80
N SER A 5 -1.74 22.75 -42.81
CA SER A 5 -0.78 23.10 -41.76
C SER A 5 -0.14 21.86 -41.14
N TRP A 6 1.16 21.66 -41.40
CA TRP A 6 2.00 20.65 -40.75
C TRP A 6 2.30 20.93 -39.26
N PHE A 7 1.71 21.99 -38.68
CA PHE A 7 1.93 22.38 -37.28
C PHE A 7 0.99 21.73 -36.26
N LEU A 8 0.03 20.89 -36.69
CA LEU A 8 -0.98 20.28 -35.81
C LEU A 8 -0.77 18.79 -35.49
N VAL A 9 0.32 18.17 -35.96
CA VAL A 9 0.61 16.75 -35.66
C VAL A 9 1.50 16.55 -34.43
N PHE A 10 2.16 17.60 -33.93
CA PHE A 10 2.99 17.53 -32.72
C PHE A 10 2.27 17.94 -31.42
N LEU A 11 0.98 18.29 -31.49
CA LEU A 11 0.20 18.77 -30.33
C LEU A 11 -0.82 17.75 -29.80
N LEU A 12 -0.86 16.53 -30.34
CA LEU A 12 -1.79 15.46 -29.91
C LEU A 12 -1.11 14.22 -29.29
N MET A 13 0.20 14.24 -29.01
CA MET A 13 0.87 13.20 -28.21
C MET A 13 1.07 13.59 -26.73
N LYS A 14 0.26 14.52 -26.21
CA LYS A 14 0.34 14.96 -24.81
C LYS A 14 -0.86 14.60 -23.95
N ILE A 15 -1.79 13.77 -24.42
CA ILE A 15 -2.99 13.43 -23.66
C ILE A 15 -3.39 11.98 -23.90
N ALA A 16 -2.73 11.07 -23.17
CA ALA A 16 -3.18 9.73 -22.73
C ALA A 16 -1.95 8.88 -22.39
N ALA A 17 -1.19 9.27 -21.37
CA ALA A 17 -0.07 8.48 -20.85
C ALA A 17 0.11 8.77 -19.35
N GLY A 18 -1.00 8.74 -18.60
CA GLY A 18 -0.99 9.09 -17.17
C GLY A 18 -1.89 8.23 -16.30
N ALA A 19 -2.53 7.19 -16.85
CA ALA A 19 -3.43 6.32 -16.09
C ALA A 19 -3.17 4.83 -16.31
N ASP A 20 -2.67 4.42 -17.50
CA ASP A 20 -2.53 2.99 -17.82
C ASP A 20 -1.27 2.31 -17.23
N ASP A 21 -0.20 3.04 -16.93
CA ASP A 21 1.06 2.47 -16.40
C ASP A 21 1.27 2.69 -14.89
N ALA A 22 0.43 3.50 -14.24
CA ALA A 22 0.61 3.93 -12.85
C ALA A 22 0.08 2.93 -11.80
N LEU A 23 -1.10 2.36 -12.06
CA LEU A 23 -1.75 1.34 -11.23
C LEU A 23 -0.98 0.00 -11.20
N PRO A 24 -0.40 -0.49 -12.32
CA PRO A 24 0.33 -1.75 -12.34
C PRO A 24 1.51 -1.82 -11.36
N ALA A 25 2.26 -0.73 -11.18
CA ALA A 25 3.40 -0.74 -10.25
C ALA A 25 2.95 -0.90 -8.79
N CYS A 26 1.90 -0.18 -8.37
CA CYS A 26 1.36 -0.33 -7.02
C CYS A 26 0.66 -1.69 -6.82
N ILE A 27 -0.04 -2.21 -7.84
CA ILE A 27 -0.62 -3.56 -7.82
C ILE A 27 0.48 -4.62 -7.75
N ASN A 28 1.59 -4.45 -8.47
CA ASN A 28 2.73 -5.38 -8.43
C ASN A 28 3.31 -5.53 -7.02
N LEU A 29 3.30 -4.46 -6.21
CA LEU A 29 3.72 -4.53 -4.82
C LEU A 29 2.81 -5.46 -4.01
N LEU A 30 1.51 -5.48 -4.28
CA LEU A 30 0.53 -6.27 -3.54
C LEU A 30 0.54 -7.77 -3.89
N VAL A 31 1.12 -8.13 -5.03
CA VAL A 31 1.16 -9.52 -5.52
C VAL A 31 2.58 -10.10 -5.54
N ALA A 32 3.58 -9.32 -5.13
CA ALA A 32 4.95 -9.76 -5.03
C ALA A 32 5.16 -10.58 -3.75
N GLU A 33 5.95 -11.67 -3.85
CA GLU A 33 6.52 -12.31 -2.67
C GLU A 33 7.67 -11.41 -2.16
N ASP A 34 7.43 -10.67 -1.08
CA ASP A 34 8.30 -9.57 -0.67
C ASP A 34 8.71 -9.58 0.81
N ASP A 35 8.18 -10.52 1.61
CA ASP A 35 8.47 -10.69 3.05
C ASP A 35 9.97 -10.74 3.35
N GLU A 36 10.76 -11.28 2.42
CA GLU A 36 12.21 -11.35 2.56
C GLU A 36 12.95 -10.13 2.00
N CYS A 37 12.29 -9.21 1.30
CA CYS A 37 12.96 -8.14 0.55
C CYS A 37 13.15 -6.85 1.32
N CYS A 38 12.26 -6.54 2.26
CA CYS A 38 12.29 -5.31 3.03
C CYS A 38 12.21 -5.61 4.54
N ASP A 39 13.28 -5.33 5.29
CA ASP A 39 13.25 -5.53 6.74
C ASP A 39 12.19 -4.67 7.46
N SER A 40 11.78 -3.52 6.91
CA SER A 40 10.70 -2.69 7.47
C SER A 40 9.34 -3.40 7.50
N LEU A 41 9.12 -4.45 6.69
CA LEU A 41 7.88 -5.25 6.75
C LEU A 41 7.70 -5.98 8.09
N LYS A 42 8.78 -6.16 8.87
CA LYS A 42 8.72 -6.77 10.21
C LYS A 42 7.78 -6.03 11.17
N ILE A 43 7.45 -4.77 10.90
CA ILE A 43 6.45 -4.04 11.70
C ILE A 43 5.06 -4.70 11.65
N PHE A 44 4.76 -5.47 10.61
CA PHE A 44 3.50 -6.21 10.47
C PHE A 44 3.51 -7.59 11.12
N LYS A 45 4.61 -8.02 11.74
CA LYS A 45 4.68 -9.33 12.42
C LYS A 45 3.51 -9.60 13.35
N SER A 46 3.03 -8.58 14.05
CA SER A 46 1.86 -8.73 14.92
C SER A 46 0.57 -9.02 14.14
N LEU A 47 0.40 -8.46 12.94
CA LEU A 47 -0.71 -8.76 12.04
C LEU A 47 -0.60 -10.18 11.48
N ASP A 48 0.60 -10.65 11.12
CA ASP A 48 0.82 -12.03 10.62
C ASP A 48 0.35 -13.09 11.64
N GLU A 49 0.52 -12.83 12.93
CA GLU A 49 0.03 -13.71 13.99
C GLU A 49 -1.51 -13.77 14.02
N ALA A 50 -2.17 -12.62 13.84
CA ALA A 50 -3.64 -12.57 13.74
C ALA A 50 -4.14 -13.20 12.43
N GLU A 51 -3.40 -13.04 11.34
CA GLU A 51 -3.71 -13.65 10.05
C GLU A 51 -3.75 -15.17 10.14
N LYS A 52 -2.78 -15.80 10.80
CA LYS A 52 -2.76 -17.25 11.02
C LYS A 52 -4.03 -17.76 11.72
N GLU A 53 -4.58 -16.97 12.64
CA GLU A 53 -5.82 -17.32 13.35
C GLU A 53 -7.09 -17.07 12.52
N CYS A 54 -7.07 -16.05 11.65
CA CYS A 54 -8.22 -15.59 10.88
C CYS A 54 -8.35 -16.27 9.50
N ALA A 55 -7.24 -16.63 8.87
CA ALA A 55 -7.20 -17.22 7.53
C ALA A 55 -7.28 -18.75 7.54
N LYS A 56 -6.92 -19.42 8.65
CA LYS A 56 -7.02 -20.89 8.84
C LYS A 56 -6.61 -21.72 7.61
N ASP A 57 -5.45 -21.41 7.03
CA ASP A 57 -4.87 -22.06 5.85
C ASP A 57 -5.59 -21.79 4.50
N SER A 58 -6.52 -20.83 4.43
CA SER A 58 -7.06 -20.35 3.16
C SER A 58 -5.95 -19.69 2.34
N LYS A 59 -5.85 -20.07 1.06
CA LYS A 59 -4.93 -19.42 0.11
C LYS A 59 -5.45 -18.07 -0.39
N ASP A 60 -6.76 -17.87 -0.29
CA ASP A 60 -7.41 -16.65 -0.75
C ASP A 60 -7.94 -15.90 0.48
N MET A 61 -7.43 -14.69 0.69
CA MET A 61 -7.87 -13.79 1.76
C MET A 61 -9.15 -13.07 1.34
N THR A 62 -10.21 -13.26 2.11
CA THR A 62 -11.49 -12.57 1.92
C THR A 62 -11.59 -11.34 2.80
N CYS A 63 -12.55 -10.45 2.49
CA CYS A 63 -12.83 -9.27 3.33
C CYS A 63 -13.08 -9.65 4.81
N ASP A 64 -13.77 -10.76 5.06
CA ASP A 64 -14.05 -11.24 6.42
C ASP A 64 -12.76 -11.67 7.15
N ASN A 65 -11.76 -12.18 6.42
CA ASN A 65 -10.45 -12.48 7.01
C ASN A 65 -9.74 -11.18 7.45
N TYR A 66 -9.74 -10.14 6.62
CA TYR A 66 -9.16 -8.83 6.97
C TYR A 66 -9.89 -8.17 8.13
N LYS A 67 -11.23 -8.23 8.15
CA LYS A 67 -12.03 -7.77 9.29
C LYS A 67 -11.61 -8.50 10.57
N CYS A 68 -11.55 -9.82 10.54
CA CYS A 68 -11.13 -10.63 11.69
C CYS A 68 -9.75 -10.21 12.23
N ILE A 69 -8.77 -9.97 11.35
CA ILE A 69 -7.42 -9.54 11.75
C ILE A 69 -7.48 -8.22 12.52
N LEU A 70 -8.16 -7.23 11.96
CA LEU A 70 -8.24 -5.89 12.54
C LEU A 70 -9.09 -5.87 13.81
N GLU A 71 -10.15 -6.67 13.88
CA GLU A 71 -10.94 -6.87 15.11
C GLU A 71 -10.08 -7.46 16.24
N LYS A 72 -9.28 -8.48 15.96
CA LYS A 72 -8.37 -9.09 16.96
C LYS A 72 -7.33 -8.10 17.47
N LYS A 73 -6.93 -7.14 16.64
CA LYS A 73 -6.04 -6.05 17.05
C LYS A 73 -6.75 -4.86 17.68
N GLY A 74 -8.08 -4.93 17.82
CA GLY A 74 -8.88 -3.86 18.39
C GLY A 74 -8.92 -2.60 17.52
N LEU A 75 -8.68 -2.74 16.22
CA LEU A 75 -8.60 -1.63 15.26
C LEU A 75 -9.94 -1.32 14.60
N LEU A 76 -10.99 -2.06 14.93
CA LEU A 76 -12.34 -1.83 14.39
C LEU A 76 -13.33 -1.40 15.47
N LYS A 77 -14.28 -0.59 15.05
CA LYS A 77 -15.51 -0.25 15.78
C LYS A 77 -16.72 -0.70 14.96
N GLY A 78 -17.04 -1.99 15.04
CA GLY A 78 -17.97 -2.63 14.11
C GLY A 78 -17.29 -2.87 12.77
N ASP A 79 -17.91 -2.45 11.66
CA ASP A 79 -17.37 -2.64 10.30
C ASP A 79 -16.46 -1.50 9.82
N ILE A 80 -16.14 -0.53 10.67
CA ILE A 80 -15.30 0.62 10.33
C ILE A 80 -14.02 0.62 11.15
N LEU A 81 -12.95 1.19 10.58
CA LEU A 81 -11.69 1.42 11.28
C LEU A 81 -11.91 2.37 12.46
N ASP A 82 -11.43 1.97 13.63
CA ASP A 82 -11.31 2.85 14.79
C ASP A 82 -10.01 3.65 14.65
N GLU A 83 -10.16 4.91 14.25
CA GLU A 83 -9.05 5.84 14.04
C GLU A 83 -8.23 6.01 15.35
N GLU A 84 -8.87 6.16 16.51
CA GLU A 84 -8.14 6.33 17.78
C GLU A 84 -7.32 5.08 18.11
N ALA A 85 -7.87 3.89 17.92
CA ALA A 85 -7.15 2.64 18.13
C ALA A 85 -6.01 2.46 17.12
N THR A 86 -6.24 2.81 15.85
CA THR A 86 -5.23 2.80 14.78
C THR A 86 -4.04 3.69 15.11
N LYS A 87 -4.29 4.89 15.64
CA LYS A 87 -3.23 5.79 16.08
C LYS A 87 -2.40 5.19 17.22
N VAL A 88 -3.06 4.56 18.19
CA VAL A 88 -2.37 3.87 19.30
C VAL A 88 -1.54 2.70 18.77
N PHE A 89 -2.05 1.96 17.78
CA PHE A 89 -1.35 0.87 17.13
C PHE A 89 -0.08 1.33 16.40
N PHE A 90 -0.16 2.42 15.61
CA PHE A 90 1.02 3.01 14.99
C PHE A 90 2.04 3.52 16.01
N ALA A 91 1.59 4.17 17.09
CA ALA A 91 2.48 4.57 18.17
C ALA A 91 3.20 3.36 18.81
N ALA A 92 2.49 2.26 19.04
CA ALA A 92 3.08 1.03 19.57
C ALA A 92 4.14 0.43 18.61
N ILE A 93 3.87 0.43 17.30
CA ILE A 93 4.85 0.01 16.29
C ILE A 93 6.09 0.91 16.34
N ALA A 94 5.92 2.23 16.40
CA ALA A 94 7.03 3.18 16.46
C ALA A 94 7.90 3.01 17.72
N ASP A 95 7.32 2.54 18.82
CA ASP A 95 8.03 2.24 20.06
C ASP A 95 8.75 0.88 20.00
N GLU A 96 8.14 -0.14 19.38
CA GLU A 96 8.75 -1.46 19.19
C GLU A 96 9.90 -1.42 18.15
N TYR A 97 9.72 -0.64 17.08
CA TYR A 97 10.66 -0.50 15.97
C TYR A 97 11.14 0.96 15.83
N PRO A 98 12.01 1.45 16.74
CA PRO A 98 12.42 2.85 16.76
C PRO A 98 13.19 3.30 15.49
N GLY A 99 13.78 2.37 14.74
CA GLY A 99 14.40 2.65 13.44
C GLY A 99 13.38 2.95 12.34
N GLU A 100 12.14 2.49 12.49
CA GLU A 100 11.07 2.60 11.49
C GLU A 100 10.11 3.77 11.77
N LYS A 101 10.45 4.67 12.71
CA LYS A 101 9.61 5.84 13.04
C LYS A 101 9.26 6.71 11.83
N GLY A 102 10.19 6.81 10.87
CA GLY A 102 9.95 7.52 9.60
C GLY A 102 8.87 6.86 8.76
N VAL A 103 8.90 5.52 8.66
CA VAL A 103 7.90 4.71 7.95
C VAL A 103 6.54 4.84 8.62
N VAL A 104 6.47 4.66 9.94
CA VAL A 104 5.22 4.79 10.71
C VAL A 104 4.60 6.17 10.54
N LYS A 105 5.41 7.23 10.62
CA LYS A 105 4.92 8.60 10.38
C LYS A 105 4.34 8.74 8.97
N LYS A 106 4.95 8.11 7.96
CA LYS A 106 4.42 8.16 6.60
C LYS A 106 3.11 7.40 6.46
N MET A 107 2.99 6.24 7.12
CA MET A 107 1.74 5.50 7.18
C MET A 107 0.63 6.35 7.81
N GLU A 108 0.90 7.04 8.91
CA GLU A 108 -0.05 7.99 9.51
C GLU A 108 -0.44 9.11 8.53
N GLU A 109 0.51 9.72 7.84
CA GLU A 109 0.23 10.79 6.88
C GLU A 109 -0.62 10.34 5.69
N THR A 110 -0.49 9.08 5.28
CA THR A 110 -1.01 8.53 4.02
C THR A 110 -2.29 7.71 4.21
N CYS A 111 -2.44 7.04 5.36
CA CYS A 111 -3.52 6.06 5.58
C CYS A 111 -4.56 6.50 6.61
N TYR A 112 -4.32 7.59 7.32
CA TYR A 112 -5.18 8.04 8.43
C TYR A 112 -6.18 9.12 7.99
N ASN A 113 -7.23 9.35 8.79
CA ASN A 113 -8.29 10.33 8.51
C ASN A 113 -9.02 10.09 7.18
N GLY A 114 -9.31 8.82 6.85
CA GLY A 114 -10.02 8.46 5.62
C GLY A 114 -9.20 8.52 4.33
N LYS A 115 -7.91 8.88 4.38
CA LYS A 115 -7.03 8.90 3.20
C LYS A 115 -6.69 7.50 2.67
N ASN A 116 -6.85 6.47 3.50
CA ASN A 116 -6.78 5.09 3.04
C ASN A 116 -7.79 4.79 1.92
N MET A 117 -8.89 5.55 1.79
CA MET A 117 -9.86 5.35 0.71
C MET A 117 -9.26 5.61 -0.69
N ASP A 118 -8.15 6.34 -0.79
CA ASP A 118 -7.43 6.55 -2.05
C ASP A 118 -6.72 5.26 -2.53
N PHE A 119 -6.66 4.22 -1.69
CA PHE A 119 -6.03 2.92 -1.95
C PHE A 119 -7.05 1.81 -2.29
N ASP A 120 -8.17 2.18 -2.92
CA ASP A 120 -9.16 1.26 -3.46
C ASP A 120 -8.64 0.52 -4.71
N LEU A 121 -7.61 -0.32 -4.50
CA LEU A 121 -6.82 -0.93 -5.57
C LEU A 121 -7.27 -2.36 -5.92
N LEU A 122 -7.97 -3.05 -5.01
CA LEU A 122 -8.25 -4.49 -5.14
C LEU A 122 -9.73 -4.88 -5.00
N ASP A 123 -10.50 -4.27 -4.09
CA ASP A 123 -11.92 -4.63 -3.90
C ASP A 123 -12.73 -3.48 -3.29
N GLU A 124 -13.53 -2.82 -4.13
CA GLU A 124 -14.43 -1.72 -3.74
C GLU A 124 -15.48 -2.15 -2.69
N ASN A 125 -15.75 -3.45 -2.56
CA ASN A 125 -16.71 -3.99 -1.59
C ASN A 125 -16.08 -4.27 -0.22
N CYS A 126 -14.77 -4.06 -0.07
CA CYS A 126 -14.05 -4.22 1.18
C CYS A 126 -13.27 -2.96 1.58
N PRO A 127 -13.95 -1.88 2.02
CA PRO A 127 -13.28 -0.62 2.39
C PRO A 127 -12.19 -0.78 3.46
N ILE A 128 -12.28 -1.83 4.28
CA ILE A 128 -11.29 -2.12 5.30
C ILE A 128 -9.96 -2.65 4.72
N LEU A 129 -10.01 -3.30 3.56
CA LEU A 129 -8.83 -3.74 2.83
C LEU A 129 -7.98 -2.53 2.41
N ASN A 130 -8.61 -1.40 2.14
CA ASN A 130 -7.91 -0.18 1.73
C ASN A 130 -6.95 0.32 2.82
N PHE A 131 -7.30 0.14 4.11
CA PHE A 131 -6.37 0.43 5.21
C PHE A 131 -5.15 -0.50 5.18
N TYR A 132 -5.38 -1.80 5.01
CA TYR A 132 -4.31 -2.80 4.95
C TYR A 132 -3.37 -2.53 3.76
N ILE A 133 -3.93 -2.33 2.57
CA ILE A 133 -3.20 -1.97 1.35
C ILE A 133 -2.41 -0.69 1.57
N CYS A 134 -3.03 0.36 2.08
CA CYS A 134 -2.36 1.63 2.31
C CYS A 134 -1.16 1.48 3.25
N ALA A 135 -1.36 0.79 4.38
CA ALA A 135 -0.33 0.57 5.36
C ALA A 135 0.84 -0.22 4.75
N TYR A 136 0.54 -1.34 4.09
CA TYR A 136 1.53 -2.21 3.47
C TYR A 136 2.33 -1.51 2.36
N VAL A 137 1.63 -0.87 1.41
CA VAL A 137 2.27 -0.11 0.33
C VAL A 137 3.15 0.99 0.94
N SER A 138 2.66 1.77 1.90
CA SER A 138 3.43 2.84 2.55
C SER A 138 4.75 2.36 3.14
N VAL A 139 4.80 1.14 3.70
CA VAL A 139 6.05 0.53 4.20
C VAL A 139 7.03 0.30 3.07
N LEU A 140 6.58 -0.27 1.95
CA LEU A 140 7.44 -0.53 0.80
C LEU A 140 7.96 0.76 0.15
N LEU A 141 7.12 1.80 0.05
CA LEU A 141 7.53 3.10 -0.53
C LEU A 141 8.59 3.82 0.31
N GLU A 142 8.65 3.55 1.60
CA GLU A 142 9.61 4.14 2.54
C GLU A 142 10.70 3.17 2.99
N CYS A 143 10.70 1.95 2.46
CA CYS A 143 11.67 0.94 2.83
C CYS A 143 13.10 1.40 2.49
N THR A 144 13.93 1.49 3.51
CA THR A 144 15.36 1.85 3.37
C THR A 144 16.29 0.64 3.43
N SER A 145 15.74 -0.53 3.77
CA SER A 145 16.45 -1.78 4.04
C SER A 145 16.25 -2.83 2.95
N TRP A 146 16.21 -2.41 1.68
CA TRP A 146 16.05 -3.33 0.56
C TRP A 146 17.21 -4.31 0.45
N LYS A 147 16.92 -5.62 0.37
CA LYS A 147 17.93 -6.63 0.08
C LYS A 147 18.35 -6.58 -1.39
N SER A 148 19.62 -6.91 -1.68
CA SER A 148 20.21 -6.78 -3.02
C SER A 148 19.93 -7.96 -3.97
N MET A 149 18.92 -8.78 -3.69
CA MET A 149 18.57 -9.93 -4.55
C MET A 149 17.85 -9.44 -5.81
N PRO A 150 18.01 -10.11 -6.98
CA PRO A 150 17.40 -9.63 -8.23
C PRO A 150 15.88 -9.41 -8.17
N HIS A 151 15.15 -10.27 -7.46
CA HIS A 151 13.69 -10.10 -7.30
C HIS A 151 13.37 -8.90 -6.38
N CYS A 152 14.09 -8.71 -5.28
CA CYS A 152 13.93 -7.54 -4.40
C CYS A 152 14.25 -6.22 -5.08
N GLN A 153 15.22 -6.22 -6.02
CA GLN A 153 15.52 -5.02 -6.80
C GLN A 153 14.33 -4.61 -7.67
N LYS A 154 13.65 -5.59 -8.29
CA LYS A 154 12.43 -5.33 -9.07
C LYS A 154 11.34 -4.70 -8.20
N ILE A 155 11.08 -5.28 -7.02
CA ILE A 155 10.07 -4.77 -6.09
C ILE A 155 10.44 -3.36 -5.59
N SER A 156 11.73 -3.11 -5.30
CA SER A 156 12.23 -1.77 -4.94
C SER A 156 11.99 -0.74 -6.06
N ASP A 157 12.16 -1.14 -7.32
CA ASP A 157 11.96 -0.25 -8.47
C ASP A 157 10.46 -0.02 -8.74
N ASP A 158 9.62 -1.03 -8.54
CA ASP A 158 8.16 -0.90 -8.54
C ASP A 158 7.70 0.05 -7.42
N ALA A 159 8.30 -0.04 -6.22
CA ALA A 159 8.00 0.85 -5.09
C ALA A 159 8.36 2.31 -5.39
N LYS A 160 9.53 2.56 -5.99
CA LYS A 160 9.92 3.92 -6.44
C LYS A 160 8.94 4.46 -7.48
N THR A 161 8.51 3.62 -8.42
CA THR A 161 7.57 3.99 -9.46
C THR A 161 6.21 4.34 -8.86
N CYS A 162 5.67 3.45 -8.01
CA CYS A 162 4.41 3.68 -7.29
C CYS A 162 4.44 4.98 -6.46
N LYS A 163 5.55 5.27 -5.77
CA LYS A 163 5.73 6.51 -4.99
C LYS A 163 5.62 7.77 -5.85
N ILE A 164 6.24 7.76 -7.03
CA ILE A 164 6.18 8.88 -7.97
C ILE A 164 4.75 9.10 -8.43
N GLU A 165 4.02 8.02 -8.74
CA GLU A 165 2.64 8.13 -9.22
C GLU A 165 1.66 8.61 -8.14
N LEU A 166 1.75 8.07 -6.92
CA LEU A 166 0.92 8.52 -5.79
C LEU A 166 1.17 9.99 -5.43
N SER A 167 2.36 10.52 -5.71
CA SER A 167 2.67 11.95 -5.46
C SER A 167 2.00 12.92 -6.45
N LYS A 168 1.36 12.41 -7.51
CA LYS A 168 0.62 13.19 -8.50
C LYS A 168 -0.88 13.30 -8.20
N LEU A 169 -1.38 12.51 -7.26
CA LEU A 169 -2.76 12.55 -6.74
C LEU A 169 -2.93 13.72 -5.75
#